data_AF-A0AAW5M9Y2-F1
#
_entry.id   AF-A0AAW5M9Y2-F1
#
_cell.length_a   1.000
_cell.length_b   1.000
_cell.length_c   1.000
_cell.angle_alpha   90.00
_cell.angle_beta   90.00
_cell.angle_gamma   90.00
#
_symmetry.space_group_name_H-M   'P 1'
#
loop_
_entity.id
_entity.type
_entity.pdbx_description
1 polymer ?
#
loop_
_entity_poly.entity_id
_entity_poly.type
_entity_poly.pdbx_seq_one_letter_code
_entity_poly.pdbx_strand_id
1 'polypeptide(L)'
;MAKREVNQEILRSSFTCDGIRIFMTFDAEAKVYRVATRWVWLAAFDSVWDACDAFEAMELMGGADRHLASLIKLEIKRVPRYRASKWLGMERVNSIIDCALRRLSGLRPQSCGRKASVVRWIPA
;
A
#
# COMPACT_ATOMS: atom_id res chain seq x y z
N MET A 1 -27.58 -7.97 -25.16
CA MET A 1 -26.28 -7.93 -24.47
C MET A 1 -26.54 -7.94 -22.97
N ALA A 2 -26.14 -8.99 -22.26
CA ALA A 2 -26.30 -9.05 -20.82
C ALA A 2 -25.50 -7.91 -20.17
N LYS A 3 -26.14 -7.19 -19.24
CA LYS A 3 -25.50 -6.17 -18.40
C LYS A 3 -24.40 -6.91 -17.62
N ARG A 4 -23.14 -6.69 -17.97
CA ARG A 4 -22.01 -7.26 -17.22
C ARG A 4 -22.03 -6.60 -15.85
N GLU A 5 -22.52 -7.31 -14.84
CA GLU A 5 -22.48 -6.83 -13.46
C GLU A 5 -21.02 -6.54 -13.12
N VAL A 6 -20.77 -5.28 -12.76
CA VAL A 6 -19.47 -4.87 -12.25
C VAL A 6 -19.37 -5.48 -10.86
N ASN A 7 -18.80 -6.68 -10.76
CA ASN A 7 -18.60 -7.39 -9.49
C ASN A 7 -17.43 -6.76 -8.71
N GLN A 8 -17.61 -5.50 -8.34
CA GLN A 8 -16.69 -4.76 -7.49
C GLN A 8 -17.39 -4.41 -6.19
N GLU A 9 -16.75 -4.75 -5.08
CA GLU A 9 -17.25 -4.47 -3.73
C GLU A 9 -16.32 -3.46 -3.06
N ILE A 10 -16.86 -2.32 -2.63
CA ILE A 10 -16.09 -1.38 -1.81
C ILE A 10 -16.02 -1.93 -0.39
N LEU A 11 -14.82 -2.29 0.03
CA LEU A 11 -14.55 -2.83 1.36
C LEU A 11 -14.33 -1.70 2.38
N ARG A 12 -13.66 -0.63 1.96
CA ARG A 12 -13.35 0.55 2.80
C ARG A 12 -13.28 1.81 1.96
N SER A 13 -13.54 2.96 2.57
CA SER A 13 -13.29 4.27 1.97
C SER A 13 -12.92 5.29 3.03
N SER A 14 -12.06 6.23 2.66
CA SER A 14 -11.66 7.35 3.53
C SER A 14 -11.16 8.52 2.68
N PHE A 15 -10.56 9.51 3.32
CA PHE A 15 -9.93 10.67 2.71
C PHE A 15 -8.47 10.74 3.15
N THR A 16 -7.57 11.05 2.22
CA THR A 16 -6.19 11.42 2.59
C THR A 16 -6.19 12.76 3.33
N CYS A 17 -5.07 13.09 3.98
CA CYS A 17 -4.89 14.40 4.62
C CYS A 17 -5.11 15.60 3.67
N ASP A 18 -4.92 15.40 2.36
CA ASP A 18 -5.14 16.43 1.33
C ASP A 18 -6.59 16.46 0.80
N GLY A 19 -7.51 15.70 1.42
CA GLY A 19 -8.92 15.65 1.06
C GLY A 19 -9.24 14.78 -0.15
N ILE A 20 -8.30 13.97 -0.63
CA ILE A 20 -8.55 13.06 -1.76
C ILE A 20 -9.25 11.81 -1.26
N ARG A 21 -10.42 11.50 -1.85
CA ARG A 21 -11.15 10.28 -1.51
C ARG A 21 -10.45 9.04 -2.05
N ILE A 22 -10.17 8.10 -1.16
CA ILE A 22 -9.56 6.80 -1.47
C ILE A 22 -10.50 5.65 -1.11
N PHE A 23 -10.37 4.57 -1.85
CA PHE A 23 -11.19 3.36 -1.74
C PHE A 23 -10.29 2.13 -1.69
N MET A 24 -10.70 1.15 -0.89
CA MET A 24 -10.25 -0.23 -1.01
C MET A 24 -11.40 -1.05 -1.57
N THR A 25 -11.16 -1.71 -2.70
CA THR A 25 -12.20 -2.40 -3.46
C THR A 25 -11.76 -3.84 -3.72
N PHE A 26 -12.64 -4.82 -3.55
CA PHE A 26 -12.43 -6.15 -4.08
C PHE A 26 -12.94 -6.22 -5.51
N ASP A 27 -12.07 -6.64 -6.43
CA ASP A 27 -12.38 -6.88 -7.84
C ASP A 27 -12.54 -8.39 -8.04
N ALA A 28 -13.78 -8.87 -8.14
CA ALA A 28 -14.06 -10.29 -8.20
C ALA A 28 -13.66 -10.93 -9.55
N GLU A 29 -13.61 -10.14 -10.63
CA GLU A 29 -13.18 -10.62 -11.96
C GLU A 29 -11.69 -10.95 -11.93
N ALA A 30 -10.88 -10.01 -11.42
CA ALA A 30 -9.44 -10.21 -11.31
C ALA A 30 -9.02 -10.96 -10.03
N LYS A 31 -9.94 -11.17 -9.08
CA LYS A 31 -9.70 -11.77 -7.76
C LYS A 31 -8.60 -11.06 -6.96
N VAL A 32 -8.60 -9.73 -6.99
CA VAL A 32 -7.60 -8.89 -6.33
C VAL A 32 -8.24 -7.79 -5.49
N TYR A 33 -7.51 -7.33 -4.49
CA TYR A 33 -7.85 -6.16 -3.69
C TYR A 33 -7.15 -4.94 -4.28
N ARG A 34 -7.92 -3.92 -4.64
CA ARG A 34 -7.42 -2.69 -5.24
C ARG A 34 -7.49 -1.54 -4.26
N VAL A 35 -6.47 -0.70 -4.28
CA VAL A 35 -6.53 0.64 -3.71
C VAL A 35 -6.72 1.63 -4.87
N ALA A 36 -7.65 2.55 -4.73
CA ALA A 36 -8.12 3.41 -5.80
C ALA A 36 -8.52 4.79 -5.30
N THR A 37 -8.58 5.75 -6.21
CA THR A 37 -9.41 6.95 -6.03
C THR A 37 -10.73 6.77 -6.78
N ARG A 38 -11.56 7.81 -6.81
CA ARG A 38 -12.75 7.85 -7.67
C ARG A 38 -12.44 7.59 -9.16
N TRP A 39 -11.24 7.98 -9.60
CA TRP A 39 -10.91 8.06 -11.04
C TRP A 39 -9.89 7.02 -11.49
N VAL A 40 -9.01 6.58 -10.59
CA VAL A 40 -7.88 5.75 -10.96
C VAL A 40 -7.63 4.62 -9.98
N TRP A 41 -7.34 3.43 -10.52
CA TRP A 41 -6.68 2.37 -9.78
C TRP A 41 -5.23 2.78 -9.48
N LEU A 42 -4.83 2.66 -8.22
CA LEU A 42 -3.51 3.05 -7.73
C LEU A 42 -2.60 1.83 -7.55
N ALA A 43 -3.10 0.80 -6.87
CA ALA A 43 -2.39 -0.45 -6.66
C ALA A 43 -3.36 -1.63 -6.54
N ALA A 44 -2.85 -2.85 -6.72
CA ALA A 44 -3.58 -4.10 -6.58
C ALA A 44 -2.76 -5.11 -5.77
N PHE A 45 -3.43 -5.95 -4.98
CA PHE A 45 -2.84 -6.89 -4.03
C PHE A 45 -3.62 -8.19 -4.03
N ASP A 46 -2.93 -9.30 -3.86
CA ASP A 46 -3.55 -10.64 -3.75
C ASP A 46 -4.05 -10.91 -2.32
N SER A 47 -3.57 -10.13 -1.35
CA SER A 47 -3.89 -10.23 0.07
C SER A 47 -4.68 -9.02 0.53
N VAL A 48 -5.82 -9.25 1.17
CA VAL A 48 -6.63 -8.18 1.80
C VAL A 48 -5.82 -7.41 2.82
N TRP A 49 -4.92 -8.09 3.53
CA TRP A 49 -4.10 -7.50 4.57
C TRP A 49 -3.05 -6.55 4.00
N ASP A 50 -2.46 -6.89 2.86
CA ASP A 50 -1.51 -6.02 2.17
C ASP A 50 -2.22 -4.80 1.58
N ALA A 51 -3.46 -4.97 1.08
CA ALA A 51 -4.29 -3.86 0.64
C ALA A 51 -4.67 -2.92 1.80
N CYS A 52 -4.98 -3.46 2.99
CA CYS A 52 -5.22 -2.64 4.19
C CYS A 52 -3.99 -1.82 4.58
N ASP A 53 -2.80 -2.43 4.63
CA ASP A 53 -1.55 -1.71 4.94
C ASP A 53 -1.31 -0.58 3.94
N ALA A 54 -1.55 -0.83 2.65
CA ALA A 54 -1.38 0.17 1.61
C ALA A 54 -2.41 1.30 1.70
N PHE A 55 -3.67 0.95 2.00
CA PHE A 55 -4.75 1.91 2.19
C PHE A 55 -4.44 2.87 3.35
N GLU A 56 -4.10 2.33 4.52
CA GLU A 56 -3.76 3.10 5.72
C GLU A 56 -2.49 3.95 5.51
N ALA A 57 -1.47 3.40 4.85
CA ALA A 57 -0.26 4.17 4.54
C ALA A 57 -0.55 5.37 3.62
N MET A 58 -1.35 5.18 2.57
CA MET A 58 -1.72 6.29 1.68
C MET A 58 -2.61 7.33 2.35
N GLU A 59 -3.55 6.88 3.19
CA GLU A 59 -4.41 7.79 3.97
C GLU A 59 -3.56 8.79 4.77
N LEU A 60 -2.51 8.28 5.43
CA LEU A 60 -1.63 9.06 6.31
C LEU A 60 -0.55 9.86 5.58
N MET A 61 -0.11 9.42 4.39
CA MET A 61 0.94 10.12 3.62
C MET A 61 0.43 11.30 2.79
N GLY A 62 -0.87 11.60 2.83
CA GLY A 62 -1.49 12.72 2.08
C GLY A 62 -1.66 12.46 0.58
N GLY A 63 -0.83 11.61 -0.03
CA GLY A 63 -0.83 11.34 -1.47
C GLY A 63 -1.78 10.23 -1.94
N ALA A 64 -2.36 10.42 -3.12
CA ALA A 64 -3.19 9.42 -3.81
C ALA A 64 -2.80 9.28 -5.29
N ASP A 65 -1.50 9.14 -5.55
CA ASP A 65 -0.94 8.93 -6.88
C ASP A 65 -0.34 7.53 -7.05
N ARG A 66 -0.14 7.13 -8.32
CA ARG A 66 0.37 5.79 -8.67
C ARG A 66 1.83 5.58 -8.30
N HIS A 67 2.64 6.63 -8.25
CA HIS A 67 4.05 6.53 -7.88
C HIS A 67 4.17 6.19 -6.39
N LEU A 68 3.49 6.94 -5.52
CA LEU A 68 3.43 6.64 -4.09
C LEU A 68 2.89 5.23 -3.82
N ALA A 69 1.78 4.86 -4.45
CA ALA A 69 1.19 3.53 -4.31
C ALA A 69 2.15 2.41 -4.75
N SER A 70 2.97 2.65 -5.78
CA SER A 70 3.99 1.70 -6.24
C SER A 70 5.13 1.54 -5.24
N LEU A 71 5.59 2.63 -4.60
CA LEU A 71 6.60 2.59 -3.54
C LEU A 71 6.09 1.84 -2.31
N ILE A 72 4.86 2.12 -1.88
CA ILE A 72 4.21 1.43 -0.76
C ILE A 72 4.10 -0.07 -1.06
N LYS A 73 3.61 -0.43 -2.25
CA LYS A 73 3.50 -1.84 -2.68
C LYS A 73 4.85 -2.54 -2.70
N LEU A 74 5.90 -1.86 -3.13
CA LEU A 74 7.27 -2.39 -3.12
C LEU A 74 7.72 -2.70 -1.69
N GLU A 75 7.45 -1.82 -0.73
CA GLU A 75 7.83 -2.00 0.68
C GLU A 75 7.04 -3.10 1.37
N ILE A 76 5.75 -3.21 1.09
CA ILE A 76 4.91 -4.33 1.56
C ILE A 76 5.46 -5.67 1.06
N LYS A 77 5.83 -5.76 -0.23
CA LYS A 77 6.43 -6.97 -0.81
C LYS A 77 7.81 -7.28 -0.22
N ARG A 78 8.62 -6.26 0.05
CA ARG A 78 9.94 -6.42 0.67
C ARG A 78 9.83 -7.00 2.07
N VAL A 79 8.76 -6.64 2.78
CA VAL A 79 8.53 -6.99 4.19
C VAL A 79 7.19 -7.74 4.33
N PRO A 80 7.11 -9.02 3.94
CA PRO A 80 5.88 -9.79 4.10
C PRO A 80 5.45 -9.89 5.57
N ARG A 81 4.14 -9.92 5.83
CA ARG A 81 3.57 -9.99 7.19
C ARG A 81 4.12 -11.15 8.04
N TYR A 82 4.39 -12.31 7.45
CA TYR A 82 4.98 -13.44 8.19
C TYR A 82 6.39 -13.16 8.73
N ARG A 83 7.16 -12.25 8.10
CA ARG A 83 8.47 -11.79 8.58
C ARG A 83 8.38 -10.59 9.53
N ALA A 84 7.27 -9.86 9.46
CA ALA A 84 6.95 -8.71 10.30
C ALA A 84 5.95 -9.07 11.41
N SER A 85 5.83 -10.35 11.77
CA SER A 85 4.87 -10.85 12.77
C SER A 85 5.04 -10.26 14.17
N LYS A 86 6.12 -9.52 14.41
CA LYS A 86 6.38 -8.78 15.65
C LYS A 86 5.83 -7.34 15.65
N TRP A 87 5.44 -6.80 14.50
CA TRP A 87 4.94 -5.43 14.40
C TRP A 87 3.43 -5.44 14.53
N LEU A 88 2.92 -4.76 15.56
CA LEU A 88 1.49 -4.68 15.84
C LEU A 88 0.87 -3.58 14.96
N GLY A 89 -0.12 -3.94 14.13
CA GLY A 89 -0.97 -3.02 13.36
C GLY A 89 -0.25 -1.78 12.83
N MET A 90 -0.42 -0.65 13.53
CA MET A 90 0.12 0.67 13.19
C MET A 90 1.66 0.74 13.10
N GLU A 91 2.40 -0.06 13.87
CA GLU A 91 3.87 -0.07 13.79
C GLU A 91 4.36 -0.46 12.40
N ARG A 92 3.65 -1.41 11.77
CA ARG A 92 3.96 -1.85 10.41
C ARG A 92 3.63 -0.76 9.40
N VAL A 93 2.48 -0.12 9.52
CA VAL A 93 2.07 0.99 8.65
C VAL A 93 3.08 2.12 8.74
N ASN A 94 3.46 2.53 9.95
CA ASN A 94 4.50 3.55 10.18
C ASN A 94 5.83 3.16 9.53
N SER A 95 6.26 1.89 9.67
CA SER A 95 7.49 1.44 9.02
C SER A 95 7.41 1.47 7.49
N ILE A 96 6.26 1.14 6.90
CA ILE A 96 6.03 1.23 5.45
C ILE A 96 6.12 2.70 5.01
N ILE A 97 5.45 3.61 5.74
CA ILE A 97 5.48 5.05 5.48
C ILE A 97 6.92 5.57 5.52
N ASP A 98 7.67 5.26 6.58
CA ASP A 98 9.07 5.68 6.72
C ASP A 98 9.94 5.18 5.56
N CYS A 99 9.75 3.94 5.13
CA CYS A 99 10.49 3.37 4.01
C CYS A 99 10.09 4.03 2.68
N ALA A 100 8.81 4.32 2.47
CA ALA A 100 8.31 5.00 1.29
C ALA A 100 8.83 6.45 1.21
N LEU A 101 8.82 7.19 2.33
CA LEU A 101 9.38 8.54 2.43
C LEU A 101 10.87 8.56 2.08
N ARG A 102 11.65 7.60 2.58
CA ARG A 102 13.08 7.49 2.24
C ARG A 102 13.30 7.22 0.76
N ARG A 103 12.41 6.47 0.11
CA ARG A 103 12.47 6.29 -1.35
C ARG A 103 12.12 7.56 -2.11
N LEU A 104 11.11 8.29 -1.66
CA LEU A 104 10.76 9.60 -2.22
C LEU A 104 11.93 10.59 -2.10
N SER A 105 12.72 10.50 -1.02
CA SER A 105 13.95 11.28 -0.86
C SER A 105 15.16 10.74 -1.63
N GLY A 106 14.98 9.80 -2.57
CA GLY A 106 16.04 9.27 -3.41
C GLY A 106 16.95 8.25 -2.75
N LEU A 107 16.51 7.57 -1.68
CA LEU A 107 17.27 6.52 -1.01
C LEU A 107 16.76 5.12 -1.36
N ARG A 108 17.65 4.13 -1.30
CA ARG A 108 17.33 2.70 -1.39
C ARG A 108 17.95 1.92 -0.23
N PRO A 109 17.33 0.81 0.21
CA PRO A 109 17.88 -0.01 1.28
C PRO A 109 19.12 -0.80 0.82
N GLN A 110 20.24 -0.66 1.54
CA GLN A 110 21.45 -1.45 1.38
C GLN A 110 21.40 -2.65 2.33
N SER A 111 20.93 -3.79 1.83
CA SER A 111 20.70 -5.06 2.55
C SER A 111 19.62 -4.98 3.65
N CYS A 112 18.75 -5.98 3.67
CA CYS A 112 17.71 -6.13 4.70
C CYS A 112 18.21 -7.11 5.75
N GLY A 113 18.30 -6.68 7.01
CA GLY A 113 18.66 -7.55 8.12
C GLY A 113 17.61 -8.62 8.38
N ARG A 114 17.91 -9.56 9.30
CA ARG A 114 16.91 -10.55 9.76
C ARG A 114 15.74 -9.78 10.40
N LYS A 115 14.51 -10.13 9.99
CA LYS A 115 13.22 -9.54 10.45
C LYS A 115 12.86 -8.19 9.83
N ALA A 116 13.12 -8.03 8.53
CA ALA A 116 12.55 -6.95 7.72
C ALA A 116 12.98 -5.50 8.06
N SER A 117 13.82 -5.30 9.08
CA SER A 117 14.42 -4.00 9.35
C SER A 117 15.37 -3.59 8.23
N VAL A 118 15.25 -2.34 7.79
CA VAL A 118 16.26 -1.74 6.91
C VAL A 118 17.47 -1.37 7.77
N VAL A 119 18.62 -1.96 7.45
CA VAL A 119 19.84 -1.78 8.25
C VAL A 119 20.60 -0.53 7.80
N ARG A 120 20.54 -0.19 6.52
CA ARG A 120 21.23 0.98 5.96
C ARG A 120 20.51 1.51 4.73
N TRP A 121 20.48 2.83 4.57
CA TRP A 121 19.96 3.51 3.39
C TRP A 121 21.11 4.17 2.63
N ILE A 122 21.12 4.06 1.30
CA ILE A 122 22.11 4.65 0.40
C ILE A 122 21.40 5.42 -0.72
N PRO A 123 22.07 6.37 -1.40
CA PRO A 123 21.55 6.98 -2.61
C PRO A 123 21.13 5.91 -3.65
N ALA A 124 19.99 6.16 -4.32
CA ALA A 124 19.35 5.25 -5.27
C ALA A 124 20.19 4.97 -6.53
#